data_AF-A0A949YRZ3-F1
#
_entry.id   AF-A0A949YRZ3-F1
#
_cell.length_a   1.000
_cell.length_b   1.000
_cell.length_c   1.000
_cell.angle_alpha   90.00
_cell.angle_beta   90.00
_cell.angle_gamma   90.00
#
_symmetry.space_group_name_H-M   'P 1'
#
loop_
_entity.id
_entity.type
_entity.pdbx_description
1 polymer ?
#
loop_
_entity_poly.entity_id
_entity_poly.type
_entity_poly.pdbx_seq_one_letter_code
_entity_poly.pdbx_strand_id
1 'polypeptide(L)' 'MNPSEKGQRYARIFRKAGIFLGKGNIARAVDVLKEGQSLAEQLGDSSMARRFAAEIVAAAKTPTPR' A
#
# COMPACT_ATOMS: atom_id res chain seq x y z
N MET A 1 13.64 2.31 14.74
CA MET A 1 13.48 2.81 13.36
C MET A 1 13.12 4.28 13.43
N ASN A 2 13.80 5.15 12.69
CA ASN A 2 13.54 6.58 12.76
C ASN A 2 12.25 6.93 11.99
N PRO A 3 11.48 7.97 12.41
CA PRO A 3 10.26 8.39 11.74
C PRO A 3 10.44 8.63 10.23
N SER A 4 11.57 9.19 9.84
CA SER A 4 11.93 9.44 8.44
C SER A 4 12.14 8.15 7.64
N GLU A 5 12.74 7.13 8.26
CA GLU A 5 13.00 5.85 7.59
C GLU A 5 11.70 5.07 7.35
N LYS A 6 10.78 5.06 8.32
CA LYS A 6 9.48 4.40 8.15
C LYS A 6 8.67 5.09 7.05
N GLY A 7 8.67 6.42 7.02
CA GLY A 7 8.01 7.21 5.99
C GLY A 7 8.56 6.89 4.59
N GLN A 8 9.88 6.79 4.45
CA GLN A 8 10.50 6.38 3.18
C GLN A 8 10.10 4.98 2.73
N ARG A 9 10.00 4.01 3.66
CA ARG A 9 9.53 2.67 3.34
C ARG A 9 8.08 2.68 2.86
N TYR A 10 7.18 3.36 3.59
CA TYR A 10 5.78 3.47 3.18
C TYR A 10 5.63 4.13 1.81
N ALA A 11 6.37 5.21 1.55
CA ALA A 11 6.34 5.91 0.26
C ALA A 11 6.78 5.01 -0.90
N ARG A 12 7.79 4.14 -0.69
CA ARG A 12 8.21 3.16 -1.70
C ARG A 12 7.11 2.14 -1.99
N ILE A 13 6.40 1.69 -0.96
CA ILE A 13 5.30 0.72 -1.09
C ILE A 13 4.15 1.33 -1.91
N PHE A 14 3.69 2.54 -1.58
CA PHE A 14 2.64 3.19 -2.38
C PHE A 14 3.05 3.44 -3.82
N ARG A 15 4.31 3.86 -4.05
CA ARG A 15 4.82 4.05 -5.40
C ARG A 15 4.77 2.75 -6.22
N LYS A 16 5.20 1.64 -5.63
CA LYS A 16 5.17 0.32 -6.28
C LYS A 16 3.74 -0.14 -6.53
N ALA A 17 2.83 0.04 -5.57
CA ALA A 17 1.41 -0.26 -5.73
C ALA A 17 0.78 0.57 -6.86
N GLY A 18 1.04 1.88 -6.91
CA GLY A 18 0.55 2.77 -7.97
C GLY A 18 1.03 2.37 -9.36
N ILE A 19 2.29 1.92 -9.49
CA ILE A 19 2.82 1.39 -10.75
C ILE A 19 2.05 0.12 -11.18
N PHE A 20 1.74 -0.79 -10.24
CA PHE A 20 0.97 -1.98 -10.55
C PHE A 20 -0.48 -1.65 -10.93
N LEU A 21 -1.12 -0.70 -10.24
CA LEU A 21 -2.45 -0.20 -10.59
C LEU A 21 -2.48 0.41 -12.00
N GLY A 22 -1.50 1.26 -12.33
CA GLY A 22 -1.40 1.87 -13.66
C GLY A 22 -1.17 0.86 -14.79
N LYS A 23 -0.62 -0.33 -14.47
CA LYS A 23 -0.48 -1.45 -15.40
C LYS A 23 -1.68 -2.40 -15.43
N GLY A 24 -2.75 -2.09 -14.69
CA GLY A 24 -3.92 -2.96 -14.53
C GLY A 24 -3.67 -4.22 -13.70
N ASN A 25 -2.50 -4.34 -13.06
CA ASN A 25 -2.17 -5.48 -12.22
C ASN A 25 -2.68 -5.27 -10.79
N ILE A 26 -3.99 -5.38 -10.63
CA ILE A 26 -4.67 -5.12 -9.36
C ILE A 26 -4.20 -6.11 -8.28
N ALA A 27 -4.02 -7.38 -8.61
CA ALA A 27 -3.56 -8.40 -7.66
C ALA A 27 -2.21 -8.04 -7.04
N ARG A 28 -1.21 -7.68 -7.86
CA ARG A 28 0.11 -7.27 -7.36
C ARG A 28 0.07 -5.94 -6.62
N ALA A 29 -0.79 -5.01 -7.01
CA ALA A 29 -0.97 -3.78 -6.26
C ALA A 29 -1.49 -4.05 -4.83
N VAL A 30 -2.50 -4.91 -4.73
CA VAL A 30 -3.08 -5.33 -3.44
C VAL A 30 -2.05 -6.04 -2.57
N ASP A 31 -1.25 -6.96 -3.14
CA ASP A 31 -0.22 -7.68 -2.37
C ASP A 31 0.83 -6.73 -1.79
N VAL A 32 1.30 -5.76 -2.59
CA VAL A 32 2.23 -4.74 -2.12
C VAL A 32 1.63 -3.87 -1.02
N LEU A 33 0.35 -3.49 -1.12
CA LEU A 33 -0.31 -2.72 -0.07
C LEU A 33 -0.49 -3.54 1.21
N LYS A 34 -0.74 -4.85 1.11
CA LYS A 34 -0.80 -5.77 2.27
C LYS A 34 0.55 -5.89 2.97
N GLU A 35 1.66 -5.96 2.21
CA GLU A 35 3.01 -5.89 2.78
C GLU A 35 3.21 -4.60 3.60
N GLY A 36 2.75 -3.47 3.06
CA GLY A 36 2.78 -2.17 3.76
C GLY A 36 1.92 -2.12 5.02
N GLN A 37 0.71 -2.70 4.97
CA GLN A 37 -0.15 -2.82 6.14
C GLN A 37 0.56 -3.62 7.25
N SER A 38 1.07 -4.80 6.92
CA SER A 38 1.75 -5.65 7.90
C SER A 38 3.00 -4.97 8.49
N LEU A 39 3.77 -4.26 7.65
CA LEU A 39 4.90 -3.46 8.13
C LEU A 39 4.44 -2.36 9.11
N ALA A 40 3.37 -1.64 8.79
CA ALA A 40 2.84 -0.60 9.66
C ALA A 40 2.36 -1.18 11.01
N GLU A 41 1.70 -2.34 10.99
CA GLU A 41 1.27 -3.07 12.20
C GLU A 41 2.48 -3.49 13.05
N GLN A 42 3.52 -4.06 12.44
CA GLN A 42 4.76 -4.45 13.14
C GLN A 42 5.48 -3.25 13.77
N LEU A 43 5.34 -2.06 13.17
CA LEU A 43 5.93 -0.82 13.68
C LEU A 43 5.01 -0.07 14.68
N GLY A 44 3.83 -0.62 14.99
CA GLY A 44 2.83 0.02 15.85
C GLY A 44 2.15 1.25 15.23
N ASP A 45 2.30 1.47 13.92
CA ASP A 45 1.76 2.62 13.20
C ASP A 45 0.32 2.35 12.72
N SER A 46 -0.61 2.31 13.68
CA SER A 46 -2.00 1.94 13.45
C SER A 46 -2.72 2.87 12.45
N SER A 47 -2.37 4.16 12.46
CA SER A 47 -2.90 5.13 11.49
C SER A 47 -2.50 4.74 10.07
N MET A 48 -1.23 4.36 9.89
CA MET A 48 -0.72 3.95 8.59
C MET A 48 -1.24 2.60 8.14
N ALA A 49 -1.38 1.63 9.05
CA ALA A 49 -2.01 0.35 8.78
C ALA A 49 -3.44 0.54 8.25
N ARG A 50 -4.22 1.42 8.89
CA ARG A 50 -5.58 1.76 8.43
C ARG A 50 -5.57 2.44 7.06
N ARG A 51 -4.57 3.27 6.76
CA ARG A 51 -4.41 3.87 5.43
C ARG A 51 -4.14 2.80 4.37
N PHE A 52 -3.25 1.85 4.62
CA PHE A 52 -3.02 0.73 3.70
C PHE A 52 -4.29 -0.09 3.48
N ALA A 53 -5.04 -0.41 4.53
CA ALA A 53 -6.31 -1.13 4.43
C ALA A 53 -7.33 -0.39 3.55
N ALA A 54 -7.44 0.93 3.68
CA ALA A 54 -8.31 1.75 2.83
C ALA A 54 -7.90 1.68 1.34
N GLU A 55 -6.60 1.75 1.06
CA GLU A 55 -6.07 1.66 -0.31
C GLU A 55 -6.24 0.27 -0.92
N ILE A 56 -6.15 -0.81 -0.12
CA ILE A 56 -6.44 -2.18 -0.59
C ILE A 56 -7.89 -2.28 -1.06
N VAL A 57 -8.82 -1.76 -0.25
CA VAL A 57 -10.25 -1.76 -0.61
C VAL A 57 -10.52 -0.89 -1.82
N ALA A 58 -9.86 0.27 -1.93
CA ALA A 58 -9.97 1.14 -3.09
C ALA A 58 -9.44 0.45 -4.36
N ALA A 59 -8.24 -0.13 -4.30
CA ALA A 59 -7.61 -0.87 -5.39
C ALA A 59 -8.48 -2.03 -5.90
N ALA A 60 -9.13 -2.76 -5.00
CA ALA A 60 -10.04 -3.85 -5.36
C ALA A 60 -11.34 -3.36 -6.01
N LYS A 61 -11.74 -2.11 -5.77
CA LYS A 61 -12.94 -1.50 -6.35
C LYS A 61 -12.70 -0.78 -7.67
N THR A 62 -11.45 -0.45 -8.00
CA THR A 62 -11.13 0.25 -9.25
C THR A 62 -11.41 -0.67 -10.44
N PRO A 63 -12.43 -0.38 -11.27
CA PRO A 63 -12.61 -1.09 -12.53
C PRO A 63 -11.44 -0.68 -13.42
N THR A 64 -10.68 -1.65 -13.93
CA THR A 64 -9.71 -1.39 -14.99
C THR A 64 -10.44 -0.64 -16.12
N PRO A 65 -10.02 0.58 -16.51
CA PRO A 65 -10.55 1.19 -17.72
C PRO A 65 -10.22 0.25 -18.88
N ARG A 66 -11.26 -0.28 -19.53
CA ARG A 66 -11.16 -1.10 -20.74
C ARG A 66 -10.56 -0.29 -21.88
#